data_AF-A0A7L7VRZ4-F1
#
_entry.id   AF-A0A7L7VRZ4-F1
#
_cell.length_a   1.000
_cell.length_b   1.000
_cell.length_c   1.000
_cell.angle_alpha   90.00
_cell.angle_beta   90.00
_cell.angle_gamma   90.00
#
_symmetry.space_group_name_H-M   'P 1'
#
loop_
_entity.id
_entity.type
_entity.pdbx_description
1 polymer ?
#
loop_
_entity_poly.entity_id
_entity_poly.type
_entity_poly.pdbx_seq_one_letter_code
_entity_poly.pdbx_strand_id
1 'polypeptide(L)'
;MSSLDSSPHAVEGAGVSPTGEIAKQIPPAAVARLTIYLRALNTLLADSVERVSSESLAEASGVSSSTLRKDLSYVGSYGTRGVGYEVQYLSRHISAALGLTHDWKVAIVGAGNLGKALARYGGFESRGFDVVAIFDADQMVVGNEVGWLRVSDVADLETVLERTGANMVVLALPAAVAQAICDRVVAAGVHSILSFAPVMLQVPAGVNLRKVDMATELQILAYHAQRAQAPDQTA
;
A
#
# COMPACT_ATOMS: atom_id res chain seq x y z
N MET A 1 -14.83 -40.03 48.27
CA MET A 1 -13.41 -40.06 47.90
C MET A 1 -13.29 -39.61 46.47
N SER A 2 -12.47 -38.58 46.25
CA SER A 2 -12.03 -37.92 45.00
C SER A 2 -13.09 -37.49 43.99
N SER A 3 -13.40 -36.19 43.87
CA SER A 3 -12.59 -35.15 43.20
C SER A 3 -12.50 -35.39 41.68
N LEU A 4 -13.06 -34.47 40.89
CA LEU A 4 -12.34 -33.71 39.86
C LEU A 4 -13.31 -32.77 39.12
N ASP A 5 -13.22 -31.51 39.51
CA ASP A 5 -13.46 -30.31 38.70
C ASP A 5 -12.50 -30.31 37.50
N SER A 6 -12.97 -29.93 36.31
CA SER A 6 -12.12 -29.49 35.18
C SER A 6 -12.98 -28.88 34.08
N SER A 7 -13.02 -27.55 34.06
CA SER A 7 -13.30 -26.74 32.87
C SER A 7 -12.12 -26.82 31.90
N PRO A 8 -12.31 -26.87 30.57
CA PRO A 8 -11.21 -26.69 29.63
C PRO A 8 -11.01 -25.22 29.24
N HIS A 9 -9.71 -24.91 29.15
CA HIS A 9 -9.03 -23.65 28.90
C HIS A 9 -9.39 -22.94 27.58
N ALA A 10 -9.29 -21.60 27.65
CA ALA A 10 -9.04 -20.72 26.54
C ALA A 10 -7.80 -21.14 25.73
N VAL A 11 -7.89 -21.07 24.40
CA VAL A 11 -6.77 -21.32 23.49
C VAL A 11 -6.40 -20.01 22.82
N GLU A 12 -5.36 -19.35 23.33
CA GLU A 12 -4.54 -18.40 22.57
C GLU A 12 -3.63 -19.20 21.63
N GLY A 13 -3.86 -19.08 20.33
CA GLY A 13 -3.01 -19.67 19.30
C GLY A 13 -1.89 -18.72 18.90
N ALA A 14 -0.75 -18.80 19.59
CA ALA A 14 0.51 -18.24 19.11
C ALA A 14 1.02 -19.07 17.92
N GLY A 15 1.06 -18.48 16.72
CA GLY A 15 1.73 -19.06 15.56
C GLY A 15 3.24 -18.96 15.71
N VAL A 16 3.90 -20.08 16.00
CA VAL A 16 5.36 -20.22 16.03
C VAL A 16 5.84 -20.81 14.70
N SER A 17 6.70 -20.08 13.98
CA SER A 17 7.47 -20.58 12.84
C SER A 17 8.77 -21.28 13.29
N PRO A 18 9.30 -22.27 12.53
CA PRO A 18 10.30 -23.23 13.01
C PRO A 18 11.76 -22.76 13.00
N THR A 19 12.03 -21.45 13.00
CA THR A 19 13.39 -20.91 13.16
C THR A 19 13.37 -19.87 14.26
N GLY A 20 13.98 -20.20 15.40
CA GLY A 20 13.89 -19.49 16.67
C GLY A 20 14.57 -18.12 16.72
N GLU A 21 14.15 -17.18 15.89
CA GLU A 21 14.27 -15.75 16.17
C GLU A 21 12.88 -15.18 16.46
N ILE A 22 12.68 -14.68 17.67
CA ILE A 22 11.51 -13.88 18.00
C ILE A 22 11.53 -12.68 17.05
N ALA A 23 10.64 -12.66 16.05
CA ALA A 23 10.48 -11.51 15.16
C ALA A 23 10.21 -10.28 16.04
N LYS A 24 11.23 -9.46 16.22
CA LYS A 24 11.20 -8.28 17.07
C LYS A 24 10.14 -7.36 16.46
N GLN A 25 8.97 -7.25 17.08
CA GLN A 25 7.90 -6.40 16.56
C GLN A 25 8.45 -4.99 16.32
N ILE A 26 8.41 -4.57 15.06
CA ILE A 26 8.93 -3.26 14.65
C ILE A 26 7.99 -2.21 15.24
N PRO A 27 8.48 -1.25 16.04
CA PRO A 27 7.62 -0.21 16.59
C PRO A 27 6.92 0.59 15.48
N PRO A 28 5.64 1.02 15.65
CA PRO A 28 4.91 1.75 14.60
C PRO A 28 5.65 2.99 14.07
N ALA A 29 6.36 3.71 14.95
CA ALA A 29 7.17 4.85 14.56
C ALA A 29 8.37 4.47 13.68
N ALA A 30 8.97 3.28 13.90
CA ALA A 30 10.03 2.76 13.05
C ALA A 30 9.47 2.27 11.71
N VAL A 31 8.28 1.63 11.69
CA VAL A 31 7.58 1.27 10.43
C VAL A 31 7.39 2.48 9.53
N ALA A 32 6.88 3.59 10.08
CA ALA A 32 6.72 4.83 9.33
C ALA A 32 8.06 5.33 8.74
N ARG A 33 9.15 5.29 9.51
CA ARG A 33 10.47 5.73 9.03
C ARG A 33 11.12 4.78 8.03
N LEU A 34 10.88 3.47 8.15
CA LEU A 34 11.32 2.48 7.17
C LEU A 34 10.75 2.78 5.77
N THR A 35 9.51 3.29 5.65
CA THR A 35 8.96 3.72 4.35
C THR A 35 9.73 4.91 3.75
N ILE A 36 10.22 5.81 4.60
CA ILE A 36 11.03 6.97 4.19
C ILE A 36 12.42 6.50 3.72
N TYR A 37 13.02 5.55 4.44
CA TYR A 37 14.31 4.97 4.08
C TYR A 37 14.22 4.23 2.76
N LEU A 38 13.14 3.46 2.55
CA LEU A 38 12.90 2.76 1.29
C LEU A 38 12.79 3.74 0.12
N ARG A 39 12.10 4.88 0.29
CA ARG A 39 12.05 5.93 -0.73
C ARG A 39 13.43 6.47 -1.06
N ALA A 40 14.24 6.80 -0.05
CA ALA A 40 15.61 7.29 -0.26
C ALA A 40 16.50 6.25 -0.96
N LEU A 41 16.40 4.98 -0.57
CA LEU A 41 17.12 3.89 -1.20
C LEU A 41 16.69 3.68 -2.66
N ASN A 42 15.40 3.83 -2.98
CA ASN A 42 14.92 3.72 -4.36
C ASN A 42 15.46 4.85 -5.25
N THR A 43 15.60 6.08 -4.73
CA THR A 43 16.31 7.15 -5.44
C THR A 43 17.76 6.78 -5.71
N LEU A 44 18.48 6.27 -4.70
CA LEU A 44 19.87 5.85 -4.84
C LEU A 44 20.05 4.70 -5.84
N LEU A 45 19.09 3.76 -5.91
CA LEU A 45 19.08 2.70 -6.91
C LEU A 45 18.89 3.24 -8.33
N ALA A 46 17.99 4.21 -8.51
CA ALA A 46 17.79 4.86 -9.81
C ALA A 46 19.06 5.58 -10.28
N ASP A 47 19.84 6.13 -9.34
CA ASP A 47 21.13 6.76 -9.58
C ASP A 47 22.30 5.77 -9.69
N SER A 48 22.03 4.45 -9.71
CA SER A 48 23.03 3.37 -9.78
C SER A 48 24.08 3.41 -8.65
N VAL A 49 23.69 3.91 -7.47
CA VAL A 49 24.54 3.91 -6.27
C VAL A 49 24.55 2.52 -5.64
N GLU A 50 25.71 1.88 -5.59
CA GLU A 50 25.85 0.54 -5.00
C GLU A 50 25.88 0.57 -3.47
N ARG A 51 26.48 1.61 -2.87
CA ARG A 51 26.66 1.70 -1.42
C ARG A 51 26.37 3.08 -0.87
N VAL A 52 25.78 3.11 0.33
CA VAL A 52 25.46 4.34 1.06
C VAL A 52 25.89 4.25 2.52
N SER A 53 26.41 5.35 3.06
CA SER A 53 26.75 5.42 4.49
C SER A 53 25.49 5.63 5.34
N SER A 54 25.56 5.32 6.64
CA SER A 54 24.46 5.63 7.58
C SER A 54 24.19 7.11 7.75
N GLU A 55 25.18 7.96 7.47
CA GLU A 55 25.05 9.41 7.58
C GLU A 55 24.32 9.96 6.36
N SER A 56 24.78 9.60 5.16
CA SER A 56 24.17 10.00 3.89
C SER A 56 22.73 9.50 3.75
N LEU A 57 22.45 8.24 4.14
CA LEU A 57 21.08 7.72 4.08
C LEU A 57 20.17 8.39 5.12
N ALA A 58 20.70 8.75 6.28
CA ALA A 58 19.93 9.44 7.32
C ALA A 58 19.60 10.86 6.89
N GLU A 59 20.55 11.57 6.28
CA GLU A 59 20.36 12.88 5.69
C GLU A 59 19.30 12.85 4.58
N ALA A 60 19.43 11.93 3.61
CA ALA A 60 18.44 11.75 2.54
C ALA A 60 17.04 11.40 3.04
N SER A 61 16.95 10.84 4.26
CA SER A 61 15.70 10.44 4.89
C SER A 61 15.18 11.43 5.94
N GLY A 62 15.90 12.52 6.22
CA GLY A 62 15.53 13.52 7.22
C GLY A 62 15.53 12.98 8.67
N VAL A 63 16.40 12.02 9.00
CA VAL A 63 16.53 11.44 10.35
C VAL A 63 17.98 11.53 10.85
N SER A 64 18.20 11.29 12.14
CA SER A 64 19.57 11.14 12.66
C SER A 64 20.14 9.74 12.37
N SER A 65 21.46 9.67 12.15
CA SER A 65 22.15 8.40 11.87
C SER A 65 22.03 7.38 13.01
N SER A 66 21.90 7.84 14.25
CA SER A 66 21.63 6.99 15.42
C SER A 66 20.23 6.36 15.37
N THR A 67 19.21 7.15 15.03
CA THR A 67 17.84 6.67 14.84
C THR A 67 17.77 5.66 13.70
N LEU A 68 18.41 5.98 12.56
CA LEU A 68 18.48 5.08 11.42
C LEU A 68 19.11 3.73 11.79
N ARG A 69 20.27 3.72 12.45
CA ARG A 69 20.92 2.46 12.89
C ARG A 69 20.03 1.67 13.85
N LYS A 70 19.34 2.35 14.77
CA LYS A 70 18.40 1.71 15.70
C LYS A 70 17.23 1.09 14.95
N ASP A 71 16.67 1.79 13.98
CA ASP A 71 15.54 1.29 13.20
C ASP A 71 15.93 0.12 12.31
N LEU A 72 17.08 0.22 11.64
CA LEU A 72 17.62 -0.86 10.82
C LEU A 72 17.92 -2.11 11.67
N SER A 73 18.29 -1.96 12.94
CA SER A 73 18.51 -3.11 13.83
C SER A 73 17.26 -3.97 14.08
N TYR A 74 16.04 -3.46 13.85
CA TYR A 74 14.82 -4.25 13.93
C TYR A 74 14.57 -5.10 12.67
N VAL A 75 15.17 -4.75 11.54
CA VAL A 75 15.03 -5.46 10.25
C VAL A 75 16.24 -6.33 9.91
N GLY A 76 17.24 -6.37 10.80
CA GLY A 76 18.45 -7.18 10.71
C GLY A 76 19.72 -6.37 10.94
N SER A 77 20.82 -7.03 11.28
CA SER A 77 22.11 -6.34 11.46
C SER A 77 22.74 -6.03 10.10
N TYR A 78 22.52 -4.81 9.61
CA TYR A 78 23.13 -4.33 8.37
C TYR A 78 24.10 -3.20 8.66
N GLY A 79 25.22 -3.20 7.94
CA GLY A 79 26.30 -2.26 8.11
C GLY A 79 27.53 -2.91 8.74
N THR A 80 28.57 -3.13 7.92
CA THR A 80 29.91 -3.31 8.48
C THR A 80 30.45 -1.93 8.82
N ARG A 81 30.99 -1.78 10.03
CA ARG A 81 31.57 -0.50 10.49
C ARG A 81 32.61 -0.03 9.47
N GLY A 82 32.38 1.15 8.87
CA GLY A 82 33.26 1.74 7.86
C GLY A 82 32.97 1.37 6.40
N VAL A 83 32.00 0.48 6.11
CA VAL A 83 31.68 0.03 4.74
C VAL A 83 30.34 0.57 4.23
N GLY A 84 29.40 0.89 5.13
CA GLY A 84 28.06 1.35 4.77
C GLY A 84 27.11 0.18 4.44
N TYR A 85 26.04 0.49 3.75
CA TYR A 85 24.99 -0.45 3.32
C TYR A 85 25.06 -0.63 1.81
N GLU A 86 24.92 -1.86 1.35
CA GLU A 86 24.65 -2.12 -0.07
C GLU A 86 23.18 -1.77 -0.32
N VAL A 87 22.95 -0.85 -1.26
CA VAL A 87 21.66 -0.18 -1.45
C VAL A 87 20.59 -1.19 -1.90
N GLN A 88 20.93 -2.09 -2.82
CA GLN A 88 19.98 -3.07 -3.36
C GLN A 88 19.58 -4.11 -2.32
N TYR A 89 20.53 -4.57 -1.51
CA TYR A 89 20.31 -5.51 -0.44
C TYR A 89 19.46 -4.90 0.69
N LEU A 90 19.79 -3.67 1.10
CA LEU A 90 19.06 -2.98 2.16
C LEU A 90 17.62 -2.63 1.73
N SER A 91 17.43 -2.18 0.48
CA SER A 91 16.09 -1.90 -0.07
C SER A 91 15.20 -3.14 -0.05
N ARG A 92 15.73 -4.29 -0.51
CA ARG A 92 15.01 -5.58 -0.46
C ARG A 92 14.63 -5.99 0.95
N HIS A 93 15.53 -5.84 1.93
CA HIS A 93 15.26 -6.21 3.31
C HIS A 93 14.21 -5.33 3.98
N ILE A 94 14.29 -4.01 3.78
CA ILE A 94 13.27 -3.10 4.30
C ILE A 94 11.92 -3.39 3.65
N SER A 95 11.90 -3.67 2.34
CA SER A 95 10.69 -4.07 1.62
C SER A 95 10.07 -5.34 2.21
N ALA A 96 10.89 -6.38 2.45
CA ALA A 96 10.43 -7.61 3.09
C ALA A 96 9.87 -7.40 4.50
N ALA A 97 10.56 -6.60 5.32
CA ALA A 97 10.12 -6.28 6.66
C ALA A 97 8.81 -5.47 6.70
N LEU A 98 8.56 -4.65 5.68
CA LEU A 98 7.31 -3.92 5.50
C LEU A 98 6.20 -4.77 4.86
N GLY A 99 6.46 -6.04 4.52
CA GLY A 99 5.51 -6.90 3.82
C GLY A 99 5.32 -6.52 2.34
N LEU A 100 6.20 -5.68 1.80
CA LEU A 100 6.24 -5.27 0.39
C LEU A 100 6.92 -6.31 -0.51
N THR A 101 7.21 -7.52 0.00
CA THR A 101 7.56 -8.70 -0.80
C THR A 101 6.35 -9.37 -1.44
N HIS A 102 5.13 -8.87 -1.17
CA HIS A 102 3.94 -9.30 -1.90
C HIS A 102 3.84 -8.52 -3.21
N ASP A 103 3.63 -9.24 -4.31
CA ASP A 103 3.29 -8.64 -5.59
C ASP A 103 1.88 -8.04 -5.47
N TRP A 104 1.79 -6.76 -5.09
CA TRP A 104 0.51 -6.05 -5.05
C TRP A 104 0.11 -5.69 -6.48
N LYS A 105 -0.66 -6.58 -7.08
CA LYS A 105 -1.15 -6.47 -8.45
C LYS A 105 -2.49 -5.76 -8.43
N VAL A 106 -2.47 -4.54 -8.93
CA VAL A 106 -3.59 -3.60 -8.93
C VAL A 106 -4.31 -3.65 -10.26
N ALA A 107 -5.61 -3.90 -10.21
CA ALA A 107 -6.51 -3.68 -11.33
C ALA A 107 -7.29 -2.39 -11.14
N ILE A 108 -7.45 -1.59 -12.20
CA ILE A 108 -8.23 -0.35 -12.17
C ILE A 108 -9.52 -0.54 -12.98
N VAL A 109 -10.68 -0.33 -12.35
CA VAL A 109 -11.97 -0.38 -13.03
C VAL A 109 -12.49 1.03 -13.22
N GLY A 110 -12.70 1.41 -14.48
CA GLY A 110 -13.00 2.77 -14.92
C GLY A 110 -11.78 3.43 -15.54
N ALA A 111 -11.72 3.48 -16.86
CA ALA A 111 -10.69 4.16 -17.65
C ALA A 111 -11.13 5.59 -18.03
N GLY A 112 -11.79 6.30 -17.11
CA GLY A 112 -12.03 7.74 -17.21
C GLY A 112 -10.78 8.56 -16.89
N ASN A 113 -10.91 9.89 -16.73
CA ASN A 113 -9.77 10.77 -16.43
C ASN A 113 -8.97 10.32 -15.20
N LEU A 114 -9.66 9.99 -14.10
CA LEU A 114 -9.02 9.55 -12.86
C LEU A 114 -8.31 8.21 -13.03
N GLY A 115 -9.00 7.19 -13.57
CA GLY A 115 -8.38 5.87 -13.76
C GLY A 115 -7.18 5.90 -14.69
N LYS A 116 -7.24 6.67 -15.79
CA LYS A 116 -6.08 6.87 -16.68
C LYS A 116 -4.92 7.58 -15.97
N ALA A 117 -5.21 8.56 -15.11
CA ALA A 117 -4.19 9.25 -14.34
C ALA A 117 -3.51 8.31 -13.32
N LEU A 118 -4.30 7.50 -12.61
CA LEU A 118 -3.79 6.50 -11.66
C LEU A 118 -2.95 5.42 -12.36
N ALA A 119 -3.38 4.93 -13.52
CA ALA A 119 -2.63 3.96 -14.32
C ALA A 119 -1.26 4.47 -14.78
N ARG A 120 -1.12 5.78 -14.99
CA ARG A 120 0.14 6.43 -15.40
C ARG A 120 0.98 6.93 -14.23
N TYR A 121 0.49 6.75 -13.01
CA TYR A 121 1.17 7.28 -11.83
C TYR A 121 2.32 6.36 -11.42
N GLY A 122 3.55 6.69 -11.83
CA GLY A 122 4.76 5.93 -11.47
C GLY A 122 5.04 5.85 -9.95
N GLY A 123 4.30 6.58 -9.13
CA GLY A 123 4.32 6.45 -7.68
C GLY A 123 3.75 5.12 -7.16
N PHE A 124 3.00 4.36 -7.97
CA PHE A 124 2.53 3.01 -7.61
C PHE A 124 3.66 1.98 -7.73
N GLU A 125 4.30 1.89 -8.90
CA GLU A 125 5.41 0.95 -9.14
C GLU A 125 6.56 1.15 -8.14
N SER A 126 6.95 2.41 -7.91
CA SER A 126 8.00 2.77 -6.93
C SER A 126 7.68 2.43 -5.47
N ARG A 127 6.43 2.10 -5.16
CA ARG A 127 5.95 1.69 -3.83
C ARG A 127 5.53 0.21 -3.77
N GLY A 128 5.83 -0.56 -4.82
CA GLY A 128 5.55 -1.99 -4.87
C GLY A 128 4.13 -2.34 -5.32
N PHE A 129 3.43 -1.43 -5.99
CA PHE A 129 2.13 -1.68 -6.60
C PHE A 129 2.28 -1.75 -8.12
N ASP A 130 2.06 -2.94 -8.68
CA ASP A 130 2.10 -3.16 -10.13
C ASP A 130 0.69 -3.03 -10.71
N VAL A 131 0.48 -2.09 -11.62
CA VAL A 131 -0.81 -1.96 -12.29
C VAL A 131 -0.85 -2.99 -13.42
N VAL A 132 -1.66 -4.03 -13.27
CA VAL A 132 -1.66 -5.19 -14.18
C VAL A 132 -2.84 -5.22 -15.15
N ALA A 133 -3.88 -4.43 -14.88
CA ALA A 133 -5.08 -4.38 -15.71
C ALA A 133 -5.85 -3.07 -15.57
N ILE A 134 -6.50 -2.67 -16.65
CA ILE A 134 -7.46 -1.55 -16.67
C ILE A 134 -8.72 -2.03 -17.40
N PHE A 135 -9.88 -1.66 -16.86
CA PHE A 135 -11.18 -2.05 -17.39
C PHE A 135 -12.04 -0.83 -17.68
N ASP A 136 -12.87 -0.92 -18.72
CA ASP A 136 -13.98 0.00 -18.95
C ASP A 136 -15.14 -0.72 -19.64
N ALA A 137 -16.35 -0.15 -19.54
CA ALA A 137 -17.53 -0.64 -20.26
C ALA A 137 -17.74 0.10 -21.58
N ASP A 138 -17.14 1.30 -21.73
CA ASP A 138 -17.23 2.10 -22.95
C ASP A 138 -16.40 1.45 -24.07
N GLN A 139 -17.10 0.93 -25.07
CA GLN A 139 -16.50 0.28 -26.24
C GLN A 139 -15.59 1.21 -27.06
N MET A 140 -15.73 2.54 -26.92
CA MET A 140 -14.79 3.50 -27.53
C MET A 140 -13.45 3.57 -26.78
N VAL A 141 -13.44 3.17 -25.51
CA VAL A 141 -12.24 3.18 -24.66
C VAL A 141 -11.61 1.78 -24.60
N VAL A 142 -12.42 0.73 -24.62
CA VAL A 142 -11.95 -0.66 -24.68
C VAL A 142 -11.02 -0.86 -25.87
N GLY A 143 -9.90 -1.54 -25.63
CA GLY A 143 -8.87 -1.79 -26.63
C GLY A 143 -7.84 -0.66 -26.78
N ASN A 144 -8.08 0.53 -26.24
CA ASN A 144 -7.07 1.60 -26.22
C ASN A 144 -5.95 1.31 -25.22
N GLU A 145 -4.81 1.96 -25.41
CA GLU A 145 -3.66 1.84 -24.53
C GLU A 145 -3.60 3.01 -23.53
N VAL A 146 -3.29 2.67 -22.28
CA VAL A 146 -3.00 3.61 -21.21
C VAL A 146 -1.65 3.23 -20.62
N GLY A 147 -0.60 3.93 -21.05
CA GLY A 147 0.76 3.48 -20.77
C GLY A 147 1.05 2.23 -21.61
N TRP A 148 1.43 1.14 -20.96
CA TRP A 148 1.68 -0.16 -21.60
C TRP A 148 0.50 -1.14 -21.48
N LEU A 149 -0.57 -0.74 -20.79
CA LEU A 149 -1.74 -1.58 -20.55
C LEU A 149 -2.83 -1.30 -21.58
N ARG A 150 -3.42 -2.37 -22.10
CA ARG A 150 -4.62 -2.31 -22.95
C ARG A 150 -5.88 -2.36 -22.08
N VAL A 151 -6.80 -1.44 -22.32
CA VAL A 151 -8.09 -1.41 -21.62
C VAL A 151 -8.91 -2.65 -22.03
N SER A 152 -9.26 -3.48 -21.07
CA SER A 152 -10.10 -4.66 -21.25
C SER A 152 -11.58 -4.31 -21.05
N ASP A 153 -12.46 -5.08 -21.66
CA ASP A 153 -13.89 -4.96 -21.41
C ASP A 153 -14.18 -5.41 -19.96
N VAL A 154 -15.01 -4.66 -19.24
CA VAL A 154 -15.47 -5.04 -17.90
C VAL A 154 -16.33 -6.32 -17.92
N ALA A 155 -16.83 -6.74 -19.08
CA ALA A 155 -17.46 -8.05 -19.24
C ALA A 155 -16.48 -9.20 -18.91
N ASP A 156 -15.18 -9.03 -19.17
CA ASP A 156 -14.14 -10.02 -18.93
C ASP A 156 -13.46 -9.89 -17.55
N LEU A 157 -14.04 -9.11 -16.64
CA LEU A 157 -13.44 -8.73 -15.35
C LEU A 157 -12.87 -9.93 -14.59
N GLU A 158 -13.69 -10.94 -14.31
CA GLU A 158 -13.32 -12.11 -13.51
C GLU A 158 -12.14 -12.86 -14.15
N THR A 159 -12.25 -13.16 -15.46
CA THR A 159 -11.22 -13.85 -16.24
C THR A 159 -9.88 -13.10 -16.24
N VAL A 160 -9.91 -11.77 -16.37
CA VAL A 160 -8.69 -10.96 -16.41
C VAL A 160 -8.09 -10.81 -15.01
N LEU A 161 -8.90 -10.65 -13.96
CA LEU A 161 -8.41 -10.61 -12.58
C LEU A 161 -7.69 -11.92 -12.22
N GLU A 162 -8.28 -13.07 -12.55
CA GLU A 162 -7.65 -14.38 -12.34
C GLU A 162 -6.36 -14.52 -13.15
N ARG A 163 -6.39 -14.25 -14.46
CA ARG A 163 -5.22 -14.37 -15.35
C ARG A 163 -4.04 -13.51 -14.91
N THR A 164 -4.32 -12.29 -14.44
CA THR A 164 -3.27 -11.35 -14.01
C THR A 164 -2.79 -11.64 -12.59
N GLY A 165 -3.59 -12.32 -11.78
CA GLY A 165 -3.37 -12.48 -10.34
C GLY A 165 -3.57 -11.18 -9.58
N ALA A 166 -4.45 -10.30 -10.06
CA ALA A 166 -4.77 -9.06 -9.38
C ALA A 166 -5.35 -9.34 -7.99
N ASN A 167 -4.74 -8.76 -6.96
CA ASN A 167 -5.11 -8.96 -5.56
C ASN A 167 -5.56 -7.65 -4.88
N MET A 168 -5.54 -6.54 -5.61
CA MET A 168 -6.17 -5.27 -5.22
C MET A 168 -6.92 -4.67 -6.41
N VAL A 169 -8.03 -3.98 -6.13
CA VAL A 169 -8.80 -3.25 -7.15
C VAL A 169 -9.02 -1.81 -6.76
N VAL A 170 -8.82 -0.91 -7.72
CA VAL A 170 -9.22 0.50 -7.64
C VAL A 170 -10.51 0.71 -8.43
N LEU A 171 -11.54 1.25 -7.77
CA LEU A 171 -12.81 1.61 -8.40
C LEU A 171 -12.84 3.12 -8.67
N ALA A 172 -12.70 3.50 -9.94
CA ALA A 172 -12.75 4.88 -10.44
C ALA A 172 -14.02 5.10 -11.28
N LEU A 173 -15.17 4.75 -10.70
CA LEU A 173 -16.45 4.61 -11.40
C LEU A 173 -17.48 5.64 -10.95
N PRO A 174 -18.48 5.95 -11.80
CA PRO A 174 -19.70 6.63 -11.37
C PRO A 174 -20.45 5.82 -10.30
N ALA A 175 -21.18 6.52 -9.41
CA ALA A 175 -21.92 5.90 -8.31
C ALA A 175 -22.90 4.81 -8.77
N ALA A 176 -23.57 5.02 -9.91
CA ALA A 176 -24.63 4.14 -10.41
C ALA A 176 -24.18 2.69 -10.66
N VAL A 177 -22.90 2.47 -10.97
CA VAL A 177 -22.36 1.14 -11.31
C VAL A 177 -21.40 0.59 -10.26
N ALA A 178 -20.98 1.41 -9.30
CA ALA A 178 -19.88 1.08 -8.39
C ALA A 178 -20.18 -0.12 -7.49
N GLN A 179 -21.41 -0.26 -6.97
CA GLN A 179 -21.80 -1.40 -6.12
C GLN A 179 -21.76 -2.71 -6.91
N ALA A 180 -22.38 -2.75 -8.09
CA ALA A 180 -22.43 -3.96 -8.91
C ALA A 180 -21.03 -4.46 -9.31
N ILE A 181 -20.12 -3.54 -9.64
CA ILE A 181 -18.73 -3.89 -9.93
C ILE A 181 -18.00 -4.34 -8.65
N CYS A 182 -18.21 -3.67 -7.52
CA CYS A 182 -17.63 -4.07 -6.24
C CYS A 182 -18.01 -5.51 -5.88
N ASP A 183 -19.29 -5.87 -6.06
CA ASP A 183 -19.77 -7.22 -5.78
C ASP A 183 -19.08 -8.27 -6.67
N ARG A 184 -18.91 -7.97 -7.96
CA ARG A 184 -18.17 -8.83 -8.91
C ARG A 184 -16.70 -8.99 -8.53
N VAL A 185 -16.03 -7.91 -8.12
CA VAL A 185 -14.64 -7.91 -7.66
C VAL A 185 -14.47 -8.81 -6.44
N VAL A 186 -15.39 -8.70 -5.47
CA VAL A 186 -15.39 -9.56 -4.27
C VAL A 186 -15.67 -11.01 -4.65
N ALA A 187 -16.63 -11.27 -5.55
CA ALA A 187 -16.93 -12.62 -6.04
C ALA A 187 -15.75 -13.27 -6.78
N ALA A 188 -14.91 -12.46 -7.43
CA ALA A 188 -13.65 -12.90 -8.05
C ALA A 188 -12.52 -13.18 -7.04
N GLY A 189 -12.77 -13.02 -5.73
CA GLY A 189 -11.80 -13.32 -4.67
C GLY A 189 -10.88 -12.16 -4.30
N VAL A 190 -11.10 -10.96 -4.82
CA VAL A 190 -10.29 -9.78 -4.47
C VAL A 190 -10.92 -9.07 -3.27
N HIS A 191 -10.20 -9.10 -2.14
CA HIS A 191 -10.70 -8.55 -0.86
C HIS A 191 -10.12 -7.19 -0.49
N SER A 192 -9.23 -6.61 -1.31
CA SER A 192 -8.61 -5.31 -1.05
C SER A 192 -9.07 -4.30 -2.11
N ILE A 193 -9.90 -3.34 -1.72
CA ILE A 193 -10.57 -2.43 -2.64
C ILE A 193 -10.32 -0.98 -2.22
N LEU A 194 -9.85 -0.15 -3.15
CA LEU A 194 -9.75 1.29 -3.03
C LEU A 194 -10.83 1.94 -3.90
N SER A 195 -11.79 2.64 -3.30
CA SER A 195 -12.91 3.25 -4.03
C SER A 195 -12.82 4.76 -4.05
N PHE A 196 -12.87 5.32 -5.25
CA PHE A 196 -13.10 6.74 -5.52
C PHE A 196 -14.55 7.05 -5.91
N ALA A 197 -15.43 6.04 -5.91
CA ALA A 197 -16.82 6.24 -6.24
C ALA A 197 -17.51 7.13 -5.20
N PRO A 198 -18.36 8.10 -5.61
CA PRO A 198 -19.02 9.03 -4.70
C PRO A 198 -20.26 8.39 -4.05
N VAL A 199 -20.11 7.18 -3.52
CA VAL A 199 -21.17 6.40 -2.87
C VAL A 199 -20.57 5.51 -1.79
N MET A 200 -21.36 5.20 -0.76
CA MET A 200 -20.98 4.22 0.25
C MET A 200 -21.23 2.81 -0.32
N LEU A 201 -20.17 2.03 -0.47
CA LEU A 201 -20.26 0.65 -0.93
C LEU A 201 -20.49 -0.30 0.25
N GLN A 202 -21.31 -1.32 0.03
CA GLN A 202 -21.53 -2.40 0.97
C GLN A 202 -20.62 -3.58 0.60
N VAL A 203 -19.90 -4.11 1.58
CA VAL A 203 -19.00 -5.26 1.39
C VAL A 203 -19.17 -6.25 2.54
N PRO A 204 -18.99 -7.57 2.30
CA PRO A 204 -19.06 -8.57 3.35
C PRO A 204 -17.89 -8.43 4.34
N ALA A 205 -18.01 -9.09 5.50
CA ALA A 205 -16.94 -9.15 6.48
C ALA A 205 -15.68 -9.80 5.89
N GLY A 206 -14.51 -9.24 6.23
CA GLY A 206 -13.22 -9.71 5.70
C GLY A 206 -12.75 -8.99 4.42
N VAL A 207 -13.60 -8.17 3.80
CA VAL A 207 -13.20 -7.30 2.69
C VAL A 207 -12.71 -5.96 3.24
N ASN A 208 -11.48 -5.60 2.87
CA ASN A 208 -10.87 -4.32 3.17
C ASN A 208 -11.26 -3.28 2.11
N LEU A 209 -12.25 -2.45 2.42
CA LEU A 209 -12.65 -1.33 1.57
C LEU A 209 -12.11 -0.01 2.14
N ARG A 210 -11.36 0.74 1.32
CA ARG A 210 -10.92 2.11 1.61
C ARG A 210 -11.58 3.09 0.64
N LYS A 211 -12.32 4.05 1.17
CA LYS A 211 -12.88 5.15 0.38
C LYS A 211 -11.87 6.31 0.32
N VAL A 212 -11.70 6.91 -0.85
CA VAL A 212 -10.99 8.17 -1.04
C VAL A 212 -11.96 9.20 -1.61
N ASP A 213 -12.09 10.33 -0.92
CA ASP A 213 -12.97 11.42 -1.29
C ASP A 213 -12.19 12.73 -1.28
N MET A 214 -11.54 13.04 -2.40
CA MET A 214 -10.66 14.21 -2.51
C MET A 214 -11.41 15.53 -2.25
N ALA A 215 -12.71 15.58 -2.54
CA ALA A 215 -13.53 16.77 -2.27
C ALA A 215 -13.70 16.97 -0.77
N THR A 216 -13.94 15.89 -0.01
CA THR A 216 -14.02 15.94 1.45
C THR A 216 -12.70 16.40 2.06
N GLU A 217 -11.56 15.89 1.57
CA GLU A 217 -10.23 16.33 2.04
C GLU A 217 -9.99 17.83 1.80
N LEU A 218 -10.39 18.35 0.64
CA LEU A 218 -10.31 19.79 0.35
C LEU A 218 -11.23 20.63 1.22
N GLN A 219 -12.43 20.15 1.55
CA GLN A 219 -13.35 20.84 2.47
C GLN A 219 -12.75 20.94 3.88
N ILE A 220 -12.11 19.87 4.36
CA ILE A 220 -11.40 19.87 5.64
C ILE A 220 -10.26 20.89 5.61
N LEU A 221 -9.47 20.91 4.53
CA LEU A 221 -8.40 21.90 4.35
C LEU A 221 -8.95 23.33 4.36
N ALA A 222 -10.06 23.58 3.65
CA ALA A 222 -10.69 24.89 3.58
C ALA A 222 -11.18 25.36 4.95
N TYR A 223 -11.77 24.47 5.75
CA TYR A 223 -12.17 24.76 7.13
C TYR A 223 -11.00 25.21 8.00
N HIS A 224 -9.86 24.49 7.93
CA HIS A 224 -8.66 24.86 8.68
C HIS A 224 -8.05 26.17 8.18
N ALA A 225 -8.01 26.38 6.87
CA ALA A 225 -7.51 27.62 6.27
C ALA A 225 -8.34 28.83 6.72
N GLN A 226 -9.67 28.70 6.75
CA GLN A 226 -10.56 29.77 7.23
C GLN A 226 -10.31 30.11 8.70
N ARG A 227 -10.09 29.10 9.56
CA ARG A 227 -9.81 29.33 10.99
C ARG A 227 -8.42 29.91 11.24
N ALA A 228 -7.43 29.53 10.44
CA ALA A 228 -6.10 30.12 10.52
C ALA A 228 -6.07 31.60 10.06
N GLN A 229 -7.03 32.01 9.22
CA GLN A 229 -7.20 33.39 8.74
C GLN A 229 -8.03 34.28 9.67
N ALA A 230 -8.58 33.74 10.75
CA ALA A 230 -9.29 34.51 11.78
C ALA A 230 -8.38 34.66 13.02
N PRO A 231 -7.41 35.60 13.05
CA PRO A 231 -6.76 35.98 14.29
C PRO A 231 -7.75 36.76 15.16
N ASP A 232 -7.75 36.46 16.46
CA ASP A 232 -8.38 37.17 17.59
C ASP A 232 -9.26 38.39 17.25
N GLN A 233 -10.58 38.18 17.22
CA GLN A 233 -11.54 39.21 17.62
C GLN A 233 -12.01 38.88 19.04
N THR A 234 -11.10 38.92 20.01
CA THR A 234 -11.46 38.94 21.43
C THR A 234 -10.33 39.57 22.25
N ALA A 235 -10.28 40.92 22.24
CA ALA A 235 -9.79 41.76 23.32
C ALA A 235 -10.28 43.20 23.09
#